data_AF-A0A7W9DX48-F1
#
_entry.id   AF-A0A7W9DX48-F1
#
_cell.length_a   1.000
_cell.length_b   1.000
_cell.length_c   1.000
_cell.angle_alpha   90.00
_cell.angle_beta   90.00
_cell.angle_gamma   90.00
#
_symmetry.space_group_name_H-M   'P 1'
#
loop_
_entity.id
_entity.type
_entity.pdbx_description
1 polymer ?
#
loop_
_entity_poly.entity_id
_entity_poly.type
_entity_poly.pdbx_seq_one_letter_code
_entity_poly.pdbx_strand_id
1 'polypeptide(L)'
;MLVFGTEMELITFIFVLFECLIFFFQFIYYLCRPQDKKRLLYLILLFLLLFYNVGANIFPDQHIPLPIIFQNIIAYSSGFLMACYLPYYFYKVYNLQKLRFLALYGVLLFVALPFVAFFLIGYSLDGDIDKASERGLFIPMLYGAYFVFAIFKELFKKLRENINSENIISTVIVCCAVLPWSILPVVVYMDSSQTIEVLVCNTGFCIMTIIFIRQSIIESKAEYKLLQEMNKANLIQEERYEQNCKFYNLTTRETGIVKLIDKGLKYKSIAEELFISERTVSKHVQNIFIKVGVSNKVELINKLNE
;
A
#
# COMPACT_ATOMS: atom_id res chain seq x y z
N MET A 1 -2.75 -26.79 23.34
CA MET A 1 -2.71 -28.01 22.51
C MET A 1 -1.76 -27.74 21.37
N LEU A 2 -0.73 -28.58 21.24
CA LEU A 2 0.25 -28.49 20.16
C LEU A 2 -0.32 -29.10 18.88
N VAL A 3 0.01 -28.52 17.73
CA VAL A 3 -0.46 -28.97 16.43
C VAL A 3 0.65 -29.73 15.71
N PHE A 4 0.30 -30.82 15.05
CA PHE A 4 1.22 -31.65 14.24
C PHE A 4 2.45 -32.21 14.98
N GLY A 5 2.44 -32.24 16.32
CA GLY A 5 3.59 -32.67 17.11
C GLY A 5 4.76 -31.67 17.12
N THR A 6 4.53 -30.44 16.67
CA THR A 6 5.49 -29.32 16.69
C THR A 6 5.31 -28.43 17.92
N GLU A 7 6.20 -27.47 18.14
CA GLU A 7 6.04 -26.43 19.18
C GLU A 7 4.90 -25.42 18.85
N MET A 8 4.26 -25.53 17.68
CA MET A 8 3.19 -24.64 17.27
C MET A 8 1.92 -24.86 18.12
N GLU A 9 1.54 -23.83 18.86
CA GLU A 9 0.27 -23.77 19.56
C GLU A 9 -0.91 -23.69 18.58
N LEU A 10 -2.04 -24.29 18.95
CA LEU A 10 -3.29 -24.21 18.18
C LEU A 10 -3.72 -22.77 17.88
N ILE A 11 -3.45 -21.83 18.80
CA ILE A 11 -3.76 -20.41 18.62
C ILE A 11 -2.94 -19.84 17.46
N THR A 12 -1.64 -20.09 17.42
CA THR A 12 -0.76 -19.68 16.31
C THR A 12 -1.23 -20.26 14.99
N PHE A 13 -1.56 -21.55 14.96
CA PHE A 13 -2.06 -22.21 13.75
C PHE A 13 -3.33 -21.54 13.20
N ILE A 14 -4.27 -21.18 14.07
CA ILE A 14 -5.48 -20.46 13.68
C ILE A 14 -5.14 -19.10 13.06
N PHE A 15 -4.20 -18.34 13.66
CA PHE A 15 -3.75 -17.06 13.10
C PHE A 15 -3.09 -17.22 11.74
N VAL A 16 -2.21 -18.21 11.57
CA VAL A 16 -1.55 -18.51 10.28
C VAL A 16 -2.58 -18.82 9.18
N LEU A 17 -3.65 -19.56 9.50
CA LEU A 17 -4.74 -19.81 8.53
C LEU A 17 -5.44 -18.51 8.12
N PHE A 18 -5.77 -17.63 9.08
CA PHE A 18 -6.36 -16.32 8.79
C PHE A 18 -5.42 -15.43 7.97
N GLU A 19 -4.14 -15.38 8.33
CA GLU A 19 -3.12 -14.62 7.62
C GLU A 19 -2.94 -15.10 6.19
N CYS A 20 -2.91 -16.42 5.96
CA CYS A 20 -2.87 -17.01 4.62
C CYS A 20 -4.08 -16.56 3.78
N LEU A 21 -5.29 -16.67 4.32
CA LEU A 21 -6.51 -16.25 3.61
C LEU A 21 -6.46 -14.76 3.25
N ILE A 22 -6.06 -13.91 4.20
CA ILE A 22 -5.92 -12.46 3.98
C ILE A 22 -4.83 -12.18 2.95
N PHE A 23 -3.68 -12.86 3.00
CA PHE A 23 -2.60 -12.71 2.05
C PHE A 23 -3.05 -13.02 0.63
N PHE A 24 -3.67 -14.18 0.39
CA PHE A 24 -4.16 -14.54 -0.93
C PHE A 24 -5.22 -13.57 -1.45
N PHE A 25 -6.15 -13.16 -0.59
CA PHE A 25 -7.16 -12.17 -0.94
C PHE A 25 -6.50 -10.85 -1.37
N GLN A 26 -5.57 -10.32 -0.57
CA GLN A 26 -4.87 -9.08 -0.90
C GLN A 26 -3.97 -9.22 -2.13
N PHE A 27 -3.39 -10.39 -2.36
CA PHE A 27 -2.53 -10.65 -3.51
C PHE A 27 -3.33 -10.59 -4.82
N ILE A 28 -4.49 -11.24 -4.88
CA ILE A 28 -5.41 -11.15 -6.03
C ILE A 28 -5.81 -9.69 -6.27
N TYR A 29 -6.17 -8.98 -5.21
CA TYR A 29 -6.55 -7.57 -5.29
C TYR A 29 -5.40 -6.65 -5.73
N TYR A 30 -4.15 -7.00 -5.43
CA TYR A 30 -2.96 -6.31 -5.94
C TYR A 30 -2.75 -6.58 -7.44
N LEU A 31 -2.93 -7.82 -7.90
CA LEU A 31 -2.83 -8.14 -9.33
C LEU A 31 -3.86 -7.38 -10.18
N CYS A 32 -5.06 -7.14 -9.65
CA CYS A 32 -6.06 -6.28 -10.29
C CYS A 32 -5.66 -4.79 -10.33
N ARG A 33 -4.79 -4.33 -9.41
CA ARG A 33 -4.41 -2.93 -9.23
C ARG A 33 -2.93 -2.78 -8.82
N PRO A 34 -1.97 -3.11 -9.70
CA PRO A 34 -0.54 -3.18 -9.35
C PRO A 34 0.08 -1.81 -8.99
N GLN A 35 -0.61 -0.71 -9.33
CA GLN A 35 -0.19 0.65 -9.00
C GLN A 35 -0.40 1.00 -7.52
N ASP A 36 -1.20 0.22 -6.78
CA ASP A 36 -1.44 0.41 -5.35
C ASP A 36 -0.19 -0.02 -4.54
N LYS A 37 0.72 0.94 -4.36
CA LYS A 37 1.95 0.74 -3.58
C LYS A 37 1.67 0.44 -2.11
N LYS A 38 0.57 0.94 -1.52
CA LYS A 38 0.26 0.68 -0.11
C LYS A 38 -0.11 -0.79 0.08
N ARG A 39 -0.88 -1.36 -0.85
CA ARG A 39 -1.20 -2.80 -0.84
C ARG A 39 0.02 -3.68 -1.01
N LEU A 40 0.96 -3.32 -1.90
CA LEU A 40 2.23 -4.06 -2.01
C LEU A 40 3.00 -4.06 -0.70
N LEU A 41 3.12 -2.90 -0.03
CA LEU A 41 3.80 -2.80 1.26
C LEU A 41 3.12 -3.64 2.33
N TYR A 42 1.79 -3.70 2.32
CA TYR A 42 1.00 -4.54 3.22
C TYR A 42 1.16 -6.03 2.93
N LEU A 43 1.24 -6.43 1.66
CA LEU A 43 1.53 -7.81 1.27
C LEU A 43 2.91 -8.28 1.76
N ILE A 44 3.92 -7.41 1.66
CA ILE A 44 5.25 -7.72 2.21
C ILE A 44 5.16 -7.89 3.74
N LEU A 45 4.40 -7.03 4.44
CA LEU A 45 4.19 -7.18 5.88
C LEU A 45 3.52 -8.52 6.22
N LEU A 46 2.45 -8.88 5.51
CA LEU A 46 1.74 -10.15 5.68
C LEU A 46 2.65 -11.36 5.44
N PHE A 47 3.47 -11.30 4.39
CA PHE A 47 4.42 -12.36 4.09
C PHE A 47 5.46 -12.53 5.21
N LEU A 48 6.02 -11.42 5.71
CA LEU A 48 6.97 -11.44 6.82
C LEU A 48 6.33 -11.96 8.11
N LEU A 49 5.07 -11.63 8.36
CA LEU A 49 4.32 -12.12 9.52
C LEU A 49 4.06 -13.63 9.42
N LEU A 50 3.64 -14.12 8.25
CA LEU A 50 3.51 -15.55 8.00
C LEU A 50 4.85 -16.27 8.19
N PHE A 51 5.93 -15.68 7.65
CA PHE A 51 7.28 -16.22 7.82
C PHE A 51 7.69 -16.27 9.30
N TYR A 52 7.34 -15.25 10.09
CA TYR A 52 7.54 -15.23 11.54
C TYR A 52 6.72 -16.29 12.28
N ASN A 53 5.40 -16.27 12.11
CA ASN A 53 4.51 -17.18 12.82
C ASN A 53 4.79 -18.66 12.47
N VAL A 54 5.23 -18.95 11.25
CA VAL A 54 5.65 -20.29 10.85
C VAL A 54 7.06 -20.60 11.35
N GLY A 55 8.04 -19.73 11.09
CA GLY A 55 9.44 -19.97 11.43
C GLY A 55 9.69 -20.07 12.92
N ALA A 56 9.14 -19.14 13.71
CA ALA A 56 9.33 -19.08 15.16
C ALA A 56 8.56 -20.15 15.94
N ASN A 57 7.65 -20.89 15.30
CA ASN A 57 6.82 -21.91 15.97
C ASN A 57 7.00 -23.32 15.40
N ILE A 58 7.76 -23.47 14.30
CA ILE A 58 8.22 -24.79 13.81
C ILE A 58 9.60 -25.12 14.37
N PHE A 59 10.45 -24.11 14.58
CA PHE A 59 11.81 -24.31 15.05
C PHE A 59 11.97 -23.87 16.51
N PRO A 60 12.76 -24.60 17.32
CA PRO A 60 13.52 -25.81 16.95
C PRO A 60 12.70 -27.12 17.04
N ASP A 61 12.98 -28.06 16.14
CA ASP A 61 12.43 -29.41 16.13
C ASP A 61 13.57 -30.43 15.95
N GLN A 62 13.68 -31.37 16.90
CA GLN A 62 14.71 -32.42 16.89
C GLN A 62 14.54 -33.43 15.75
N HIS A 63 13.36 -33.52 15.15
CA HIS A 63 13.08 -34.41 14.02
C HIS A 63 13.59 -33.86 12.69
N ILE A 64 13.90 -32.56 12.62
CA ILE A 64 14.42 -31.93 11.42
C ILE A 64 15.94 -32.18 11.34
N PRO A 65 16.48 -32.67 10.21
CA PRO A 65 17.90 -32.97 10.05
C PRO A 65 18.75 -31.69 9.83
N LEU A 66 18.51 -30.66 10.63
CA LEU A 66 19.24 -29.41 10.64
C LEU A 66 19.78 -29.17 12.06
N PRO A 67 21.03 -28.73 12.25
CA PRO A 67 21.54 -28.47 13.59
C PRO A 67 20.70 -27.42 14.31
N ILE A 68 20.45 -27.62 15.61
CA ILE A 68 19.58 -26.76 16.43
C ILE A 68 20.01 -25.29 16.38
N ILE A 69 21.32 -25.02 16.32
CA ILE A 69 21.86 -23.66 16.17
C ILE A 69 21.31 -22.98 14.90
N PHE A 70 21.30 -23.68 13.76
CA PHE A 70 20.76 -23.13 12.52
C PHE A 70 19.24 -22.98 12.56
N GLN A 71 18.54 -23.92 13.19
CA GLN A 71 17.09 -23.83 13.38
C GLN A 71 16.72 -22.58 14.17
N ASN A 72 17.41 -22.33 15.30
CA ASN A 72 17.24 -21.14 16.11
C ASN A 72 17.57 -19.87 15.34
N ILE A 73 18.68 -19.85 14.59
CA ILE A 73 19.02 -18.69 13.74
C ILE A 73 17.89 -18.39 12.75
N ILE A 74 17.30 -19.39 12.11
CA ILE A 74 16.17 -19.21 11.18
C ILE A 74 14.94 -18.67 11.92
N ALA A 75 14.62 -19.23 13.10
CA ALA A 75 13.52 -18.81 13.94
C ALA A 75 13.62 -17.32 14.30
N TYR A 76 14.75 -16.88 14.87
CA TYR A 76 14.99 -15.47 15.21
C TYR A 76 15.12 -14.57 13.98
N SER A 77 15.71 -15.06 12.87
CA SER A 77 15.81 -14.29 11.62
C SER A 77 14.44 -13.81 11.15
N SER A 78 13.41 -14.66 11.26
CA SER A 78 12.05 -14.33 10.85
C SER A 78 11.48 -13.13 11.62
N GLY A 79 11.69 -13.10 12.94
CA GLY A 79 11.27 -11.99 13.81
C GLY A 79 12.05 -10.71 13.54
N PHE A 80 13.37 -10.81 13.38
CA PHE A 80 14.21 -9.64 13.09
C PHE A 80 13.93 -9.03 11.71
N LEU A 81 13.66 -9.84 10.69
CA LEU A 81 13.25 -9.35 9.37
C LEU A 81 11.94 -8.57 9.43
N MET A 82 10.95 -9.10 10.16
CA MET A 82 9.69 -8.40 10.42
C MET A 82 9.93 -7.08 11.18
N ALA A 83 10.71 -7.11 12.26
CA ALA A 83 11.05 -5.93 13.05
C ALA A 83 11.79 -4.86 12.24
N CYS A 84 12.65 -5.26 11.30
CA CYS A 84 13.32 -4.33 10.41
C CYS A 84 12.35 -3.64 9.43
N TYR A 85 11.34 -4.37 8.97
CA TYR A 85 10.42 -3.84 7.97
C TYR A 85 9.37 -2.87 8.55
N LEU A 86 8.93 -3.09 9.80
CA LEU A 86 7.87 -2.31 10.44
C LEU A 86 8.11 -0.79 10.42
N PRO A 87 9.29 -0.26 10.81
CA PRO A 87 9.56 1.18 10.73
C PRO A 87 9.41 1.75 9.32
N TYR A 88 9.90 1.03 8.30
CA TYR A 88 9.76 1.43 6.90
C TYR A 88 8.30 1.45 6.46
N TYR A 89 7.53 0.41 6.82
CA TYR A 89 6.11 0.32 6.55
C TYR A 89 5.36 1.54 7.09
N PHE A 90 5.52 1.85 8.39
CA PHE A 90 4.85 2.99 9.02
C PHE A 90 5.26 4.33 8.41
N TYR A 91 6.57 4.52 8.17
CA TYR A 91 7.09 5.70 7.49
C TYR A 91 6.42 5.95 6.14
N LYS A 92 6.28 4.90 5.33
CA LYS A 92 5.82 5.00 3.94
C LYS A 92 4.30 5.10 3.84
N VAL A 93 3.56 4.30 4.60
CA VAL A 93 2.09 4.23 4.55
C VAL A 93 1.45 5.48 5.16
N TYR A 94 1.99 5.98 6.26
CA TYR A 94 1.45 7.16 6.96
C TYR A 94 2.15 8.48 6.61
N ASN A 95 3.05 8.46 5.62
CA ASN A 95 3.76 9.63 5.09
C ASN A 95 4.49 10.44 6.18
N LEU A 96 5.19 9.76 7.07
CA LEU A 96 5.90 10.38 8.20
C LEU A 96 7.31 10.85 7.78
N GLN A 97 7.39 11.86 6.93
CA GLN A 97 8.65 12.24 6.25
C GLN A 97 9.83 12.51 7.19
N LYS A 98 9.57 13.09 8.37
CA LYS A 98 10.62 13.37 9.37
C LYS A 98 11.26 12.12 9.98
N LEU A 99 10.58 10.98 9.92
CA LEU A 99 11.10 9.70 10.42
C LEU A 99 11.94 8.93 9.39
N ARG A 100 12.15 9.47 8.18
CA ARG A 100 12.88 8.80 7.09
C ARG A 100 14.23 8.24 7.54
N PHE A 101 15.02 9.03 8.28
CA PHE A 101 16.35 8.59 8.72
C PHE A 101 16.25 7.39 9.66
N LEU A 102 15.35 7.48 10.64
CA LEU A 102 15.15 6.45 11.64
C LEU A 102 14.64 5.15 10.98
N ALA A 103 13.62 5.27 10.13
CA ALA A 103 12.99 4.13 9.44
C ALA A 103 13.89 3.42 8.41
N LEU A 104 14.90 4.08 7.85
CA LEU A 104 15.81 3.49 6.86
C LEU A 104 17.16 3.11 7.46
N TYR A 105 17.85 4.05 8.09
CA TYR A 105 19.21 3.86 8.58
C TYR A 105 19.24 3.43 10.04
N GLY A 106 18.31 3.93 10.86
CA GLY A 106 18.18 3.55 12.26
C GLY A 106 17.94 2.03 12.41
N VAL A 107 17.06 1.47 11.58
CA VAL A 107 16.82 0.02 11.53
C VAL A 107 18.10 -0.78 11.25
N LEU A 108 18.88 -0.35 10.25
CA LEU A 108 20.11 -1.06 9.89
C LEU A 108 21.11 -1.07 11.04
N LEU A 109 21.25 0.06 11.73
CA LEU A 109 22.22 0.24 12.81
C LEU A 109 21.79 -0.38 14.14
N PHE A 110 20.50 -0.29 14.48
CA PHE A 110 20.01 -0.62 15.82
C PHE A 110 19.16 -1.90 15.87
N VAL A 111 18.82 -2.49 14.72
CA VAL A 111 18.08 -3.77 14.66
C VAL A 111 18.87 -4.81 13.88
N ALA A 112 19.22 -4.53 12.61
CA ALA A 112 19.88 -5.51 11.77
C ALA A 112 21.32 -5.79 12.21
N LEU A 113 22.11 -4.76 12.54
CA LEU A 113 23.50 -4.94 12.96
C LEU A 113 23.63 -5.71 14.30
N PRO A 114 22.85 -5.39 15.36
CA PRO A 114 22.84 -6.21 16.58
C PRO A 114 22.46 -7.67 16.31
N PHE A 115 21.48 -7.92 15.43
CA PHE A 115 21.12 -9.27 15.03
C PHE A 115 22.30 -10.02 14.41
N VAL A 116 22.97 -9.42 13.43
CA VAL A 116 24.14 -10.05 12.79
C VAL A 116 25.25 -10.31 13.81
N ALA A 117 25.55 -9.33 14.67
CA ALA A 117 26.63 -9.43 15.65
C ALA A 117 26.37 -10.51 16.71
N PHE A 118 25.17 -10.53 17.31
CA PHE A 118 24.90 -11.37 18.47
C PHE A 118 24.25 -12.71 18.11
N PHE A 119 23.37 -12.76 17.10
CA PHE A 119 22.71 -14.01 16.68
C PHE A 119 23.45 -14.72 15.55
N LEU A 120 23.87 -14.04 14.49
CA LEU A 120 24.54 -14.76 13.39
C LEU A 120 25.98 -15.14 13.75
N ILE A 121 26.71 -14.22 14.40
CA ILE A 121 28.11 -14.44 14.76
C ILE A 121 28.22 -14.97 16.20
N GLY A 122 27.76 -14.21 17.18
CA GLY A 122 27.91 -14.55 18.61
C GLY A 122 27.36 -15.93 18.97
N TYR A 123 26.07 -16.18 18.68
CA TYR A 123 25.44 -17.46 18.98
C TYR A 123 26.08 -18.64 18.23
N SER A 124 26.51 -18.44 16.98
CA SER A 124 27.21 -19.49 16.23
C SER A 124 28.56 -19.89 16.83
N LEU A 125 29.20 -18.99 17.60
CA LEU A 125 30.48 -19.23 18.26
C LEU A 125 30.29 -19.79 19.68
N ASP A 126 29.41 -19.16 20.46
CA ASP A 126 29.24 -19.46 21.89
C ASP A 126 28.23 -20.60 22.13
N GLY A 127 27.32 -20.86 21.20
CA GLY A 127 26.25 -21.86 21.31
C GLY A 127 25.17 -21.55 22.36
N ASP A 128 25.28 -20.40 23.03
CA ASP A 128 24.42 -19.99 24.15
C ASP A 128 23.36 -18.99 23.68
N ILE A 129 22.12 -19.47 23.60
CA ILE A 129 20.99 -18.70 23.05
C ILE A 129 20.54 -17.59 23.99
N ASP A 130 20.63 -17.82 25.30
CA ASP A 130 20.18 -16.88 26.31
C ASP A 130 21.06 -15.63 26.29
N LYS A 131 22.39 -15.82 26.23
CA LYS A 131 23.34 -14.71 26.05
C LYS A 131 23.15 -13.95 24.75
N ALA A 132 22.85 -14.66 23.66
CA ALA A 132 22.61 -14.05 22.36
C ALA A 132 21.33 -13.20 22.37
N SER A 133 20.28 -13.71 23.01
CA SER A 133 19.00 -13.02 23.19
C SER A 133 19.14 -11.77 24.05
N GLU A 134 19.73 -11.89 25.25
CA GLU A 134 19.93 -10.78 26.18
C GLU A 134 20.68 -9.61 25.52
N ARG A 135 21.80 -9.89 24.86
CA ARG A 135 22.64 -8.86 24.23
C ARG A 135 22.07 -8.36 22.90
N GLY A 136 21.50 -9.26 22.12
CA GLY A 136 21.00 -9.01 20.78
C GLY A 136 19.70 -8.20 20.74
N LEU A 137 18.85 -8.32 21.76
CA LEU A 137 17.55 -7.63 21.81
C LEU A 137 17.56 -6.31 22.58
N PHE A 138 18.55 -6.08 23.47
CA PHE A 138 18.60 -4.86 24.27
C PHE A 138 18.62 -3.58 23.43
N ILE A 139 19.46 -3.52 22.40
CA ILE A 139 19.55 -2.36 21.48
C ILE A 139 18.26 -2.21 20.65
N PRO A 140 17.75 -3.25 19.97
CA PRO A 140 16.45 -3.19 19.27
C PRO A 140 15.29 -2.74 20.15
N MET A 141 15.25 -3.17 21.42
CA MET A 141 14.20 -2.79 22.38
C MET A 141 14.22 -1.28 22.64
N LEU A 142 15.40 -0.71 22.95
CA LEU A 142 15.55 0.74 23.15
C LEU A 142 15.20 1.53 21.88
N TYR A 143 15.63 1.02 20.72
CA TYR A 143 15.30 1.61 19.43
C TYR A 143 13.79 1.58 19.15
N GLY A 144 13.12 0.46 19.42
CA GLY A 144 11.67 0.32 19.27
C GLY A 144 10.92 1.34 20.12
N ALA A 145 11.27 1.47 21.40
CA ALA A 145 10.69 2.46 22.30
C ALA A 145 10.90 3.90 21.79
N TYR A 146 12.11 4.22 21.33
CA TYR A 146 12.40 5.54 20.76
C TYR A 146 11.64 5.79 19.45
N PHE A 147 11.51 4.78 18.58
CA PHE A 147 10.79 4.89 17.32
C PHE A 147 9.31 5.20 17.55
N VAL A 148 8.68 4.52 18.51
CA VAL A 148 7.30 4.79 18.96
C VAL A 148 7.16 6.22 19.47
N PHE A 149 8.06 6.65 20.35
CA PHE A 149 8.07 8.02 20.85
C PHE A 149 8.20 9.04 19.70
N ALA A 150 9.06 8.78 18.72
CA ALA A 150 9.24 9.63 17.55
C ALA A 150 7.98 9.70 16.68
N ILE A 151 7.26 8.58 16.50
CA ILE A 151 5.96 8.54 15.82
C ILE A 151 4.96 9.40 16.58
N PHE A 152 4.79 9.16 17.88
CA PHE A 152 3.86 9.95 18.71
C PHE A 152 4.17 11.44 18.62
N LYS A 153 5.44 11.83 18.79
CA LYS A 153 5.87 13.23 18.70
C LYS A 153 5.47 13.88 17.37
N GLU A 154 5.66 13.17 16.25
CA GLU A 154 5.31 13.70 14.92
C GLU A 154 3.79 13.76 14.71
N LEU A 155 3.04 12.75 15.16
CA LEU A 155 1.59 12.74 15.07
C LEU A 155 0.94 13.85 15.92
N PHE A 156 1.38 14.01 17.17
CA PHE A 156 0.88 15.07 18.05
C PHE A 156 1.23 16.46 17.52
N LYS A 157 2.39 16.63 16.87
CA LYS A 157 2.73 17.88 16.19
C LYS A 157 1.75 18.16 15.05
N LYS A 158 1.50 17.18 14.17
CA LYS A 158 0.54 17.29 13.06
C LYS A 158 -0.87 17.61 13.55
N LEU A 159 -1.29 16.99 14.66
CA LEU A 159 -2.58 17.24 15.29
C LEU A 159 -2.68 18.68 15.84
N ARG A 160 -1.63 19.18 16.49
CA ARG A 160 -1.58 20.54 17.04
C ARG A 160 -1.62 21.62 15.95
N GLU A 161 -1.03 21.35 14.78
CA GLU A 161 -1.02 22.28 13.64
C GLU A 161 -2.39 22.38 12.95
N ASN A 162 -3.17 21.29 12.92
CA ASN A 162 -4.49 21.27 12.28
C ASN A 162 -5.43 20.27 12.96
N ILE A 163 -6.22 20.75 13.93
CA ILE A 163 -7.20 19.93 14.66
C ILE A 163 -8.44 19.76 13.78
N ASN A 164 -8.54 18.61 13.13
CA ASN A 164 -9.76 18.16 12.46
C ASN A 164 -10.04 16.68 12.78
N SER A 165 -11.28 16.24 12.55
CA SER A 165 -11.71 14.87 12.87
C SER A 165 -10.87 13.82 12.15
N GLU A 166 -10.46 14.07 10.91
CA GLU A 166 -9.63 13.15 10.13
C GLU A 166 -8.22 12.97 10.73
N ASN A 167 -7.55 14.05 11.13
CA ASN A 167 -6.23 14.00 11.75
C ASN A 167 -6.28 13.32 13.13
N ILE A 168 -7.35 13.54 13.90
CA ILE A 168 -7.57 12.84 15.18
C ILE A 168 -7.69 11.33 14.93
N ILE A 169 -8.59 10.93 14.02
CA ILE A 169 -8.83 9.52 13.69
C ILE A 169 -7.54 8.88 13.16
N SER A 170 -6.83 9.53 12.24
CA SER A 170 -5.56 9.03 11.70
C SER A 170 -4.51 8.86 12.78
N THR A 171 -4.43 9.78 13.74
CA THR A 171 -3.47 9.70 14.85
C THR A 171 -3.78 8.49 15.72
N VAL A 172 -5.03 8.36 16.19
CA VAL A 172 -5.46 7.24 17.03
C VAL A 172 -5.20 5.90 16.33
N ILE A 173 -5.54 5.80 15.04
CA ILE A 173 -5.31 4.61 14.22
C ILE A 173 -3.84 4.19 14.22
N VAL A 174 -2.91 5.12 13.96
CA VAL A 174 -1.47 4.82 13.93
C VAL A 174 -0.97 4.39 15.30
N CYS A 175 -1.42 5.08 16.35
CA CYS A 175 -1.02 4.76 17.72
C CYS A 175 -1.46 3.34 18.12
N CYS A 176 -2.72 2.99 17.87
CA CYS A 176 -3.23 1.63 18.14
C CYS A 176 -2.49 0.57 17.33
N ALA A 177 -2.12 0.88 16.09
CA ALA A 177 -1.37 -0.02 15.23
C ALA A 177 0.07 -0.26 15.71
N VAL A 178 0.80 0.78 16.09
CA VAL A 178 2.24 0.69 16.41
C VAL A 178 2.49 0.04 17.77
N LEU A 179 1.61 0.28 18.74
CA LEU A 179 1.84 -0.09 20.14
C LEU A 179 2.09 -1.59 20.35
N PRO A 180 1.24 -2.53 19.87
CA PRO A 180 1.46 -3.96 20.09
C PRO A 180 2.82 -4.44 19.56
N TRP A 181 3.21 -3.99 18.37
CA TRP A 181 4.48 -4.38 17.75
C TRP A 181 5.70 -3.87 18.51
N SER A 182 5.60 -2.67 19.08
CA SER A 182 6.71 -2.09 19.83
C SER A 182 6.95 -2.73 21.19
N ILE A 183 5.94 -3.41 21.73
CA ILE A 183 6.03 -4.14 22.99
C ILE A 183 6.68 -5.50 22.77
N LEU A 184 6.63 -6.06 21.55
CA LEU A 184 7.14 -7.40 21.25
C LEU A 184 8.61 -7.61 21.67
N PRO A 185 9.58 -6.72 21.36
CA PRO A 185 10.95 -6.90 21.84
C PRO A 185 11.09 -6.92 23.37
N VAL A 186 10.20 -6.23 24.09
CA VAL A 186 10.18 -6.22 25.56
C VAL A 186 9.68 -7.56 26.08
N VAL A 187 8.62 -8.11 25.48
CA VAL A 187 8.05 -9.41 25.85
C VAL A 187 9.07 -10.52 25.67
N VAL A 188 9.77 -10.53 24.53
CA VAL A 188 10.84 -11.50 24.21
C VAL A 188 12.02 -11.33 25.18
N TYR A 189 12.43 -10.09 25.46
CA TYR A 189 13.53 -9.81 26.40
C TYR A 189 13.21 -10.26 27.84
N MET A 190 11.93 -10.24 28.23
CA MET A 190 11.48 -10.66 29.55
C MET A 190 11.31 -12.19 29.70
N ASP A 191 11.67 -12.98 28.67
CA ASP A 191 11.50 -14.44 28.65
C ASP A 191 10.04 -14.84 28.97
N SER A 192 9.10 -14.11 28.35
CA SER A 192 7.67 -14.37 28.53
C SER A 192 7.24 -15.64 27.81
N SER A 193 6.07 -16.19 28.16
CA SER A 193 5.58 -17.38 27.47
C SER A 193 5.31 -17.12 25.99
N GLN A 194 5.57 -18.13 25.15
CA GLN A 194 5.31 -18.10 23.71
C GLN A 194 3.89 -17.63 23.37
N THR A 195 2.90 -18.04 24.16
CA THR A 195 1.50 -17.60 23.99
C THR A 195 1.36 -16.07 24.06
N ILE A 196 2.09 -15.39 24.96
CA ILE A 196 2.03 -13.93 25.11
C ILE A 196 2.63 -13.25 23.88
N GLU A 197 3.76 -13.75 23.37
CA GLU A 197 4.39 -13.22 22.15
C GLU A 197 3.45 -13.31 20.94
N VAL A 198 2.86 -14.49 20.76
CA VAL A 198 1.88 -14.78 19.70
C VAL A 198 0.66 -13.85 19.83
N LEU A 199 0.13 -13.67 21.03
CA LEU A 199 -1.02 -12.78 21.26
C LEU A 199 -0.69 -11.31 20.98
N VAL A 200 0.47 -10.81 21.42
CA VAL A 200 0.87 -9.41 21.20
C VAL A 200 1.09 -9.15 19.70
N CYS A 201 1.83 -10.03 19.03
CA CYS A 201 2.09 -9.98 17.60
C CYS A 201 0.78 -10.00 16.79
N ASN A 202 -0.07 -10.99 17.05
CA ASN A 202 -1.29 -11.19 16.27
C ASN A 202 -2.40 -10.18 16.61
N THR A 203 -2.38 -9.57 17.80
CA THR A 203 -3.22 -8.41 18.11
C THR A 203 -2.81 -7.20 17.26
N GLY A 204 -1.51 -6.94 17.15
CA GLY A 204 -0.98 -5.92 16.25
C GLY A 204 -1.39 -6.16 14.80
N PHE A 205 -1.33 -7.41 14.36
CA PHE A 205 -1.77 -7.82 13.02
C PHE A 205 -3.27 -7.58 12.78
N CYS A 206 -4.14 -8.01 13.70
CA CYS A 206 -5.58 -7.81 13.59
C CYS A 206 -5.93 -6.31 13.49
N ILE A 207 -5.31 -5.48 14.33
CA ILE A 207 -5.49 -4.03 14.30
C ILE A 207 -5.04 -3.46 12.94
N MET A 208 -3.85 -3.84 12.47
CA MET A 208 -3.32 -3.42 11.17
C MET A 208 -4.23 -3.82 10.02
N THR A 209 -4.76 -5.04 10.05
CA THR A 209 -5.69 -5.57 9.04
C THR A 209 -6.98 -4.76 8.99
N ILE A 210 -7.60 -4.52 10.14
CA ILE A 210 -8.85 -3.75 10.22
C ILE A 210 -8.64 -2.34 9.66
N ILE A 211 -7.52 -1.71 10.03
CA ILE A 211 -7.15 -0.38 9.54
C ILE A 211 -6.94 -0.39 8.03
N PHE A 212 -6.17 -1.35 7.52
CA PHE A 212 -5.88 -1.46 6.09
C PHE A 212 -7.16 -1.67 5.27
N ILE A 213 -8.02 -2.60 5.69
CA ILE A 213 -9.30 -2.88 5.01
C ILE A 213 -10.18 -1.62 5.02
N ARG A 214 -10.33 -0.96 6.17
CA ARG A 214 -11.11 0.28 6.28
C ARG A 214 -10.59 1.36 5.33
N GLN A 215 -9.27 1.58 5.32
CA GLN A 215 -8.65 2.58 4.44
C GLN A 215 -8.85 2.22 2.96
N SER A 216 -8.66 0.96 2.60
CA SER A 216 -8.87 0.46 1.24
C SER A 216 -10.31 0.65 0.77
N ILE A 217 -11.31 0.46 1.65
CA ILE A 217 -12.73 0.69 1.33
C ILE A 217 -13.01 2.17 1.12
N ILE A 218 -12.47 3.04 1.98
CA ILE A 218 -12.65 4.50 1.86
C ILE A 218 -12.06 5.00 0.55
N GLU A 219 -10.83 4.61 0.23
CA GLU A 219 -10.14 5.00 -1.00
C GLU A 219 -10.89 4.48 -2.24
N SER A 220 -11.34 3.22 -2.23
CA SER A 220 -12.09 2.64 -3.35
C SER A 220 -13.45 3.34 -3.56
N LYS A 221 -14.14 3.72 -2.49
CA LYS A 221 -15.40 4.48 -2.58
C LYS A 221 -15.18 5.89 -3.11
N ALA A 222 -14.09 6.55 -2.72
CA ALA A 222 -13.75 7.88 -3.21
C ALA A 222 -13.41 7.85 -4.70
N GLU A 223 -12.60 6.88 -5.14
CA GLU A 223 -12.27 6.66 -6.55
C GLU A 223 -13.53 6.39 -7.38
N TYR A 224 -14.41 5.52 -6.90
CA TYR A 224 -15.66 5.22 -7.58
C TYR A 224 -16.56 6.46 -7.77
N LYS A 225 -16.68 7.30 -6.73
CA LYS A 225 -17.45 8.56 -6.82
C LYS A 225 -16.84 9.52 -7.85
N LEU A 226 -15.51 9.69 -7.83
CA LEU A 226 -14.82 10.53 -8.79
C LEU A 226 -15.07 10.05 -10.23
N LEU A 227 -15.00 8.75 -10.48
CA LEU A 227 -15.31 8.18 -11.79
C LEU A 227 -16.75 8.44 -12.21
N GLN A 228 -17.72 8.35 -11.28
CA GLN A 228 -19.11 8.68 -11.57
C GLN A 228 -19.29 10.17 -11.91
N GLU A 229 -18.64 11.07 -11.18
CA GLU A 229 -18.68 12.51 -11.43
C GLU A 229 -18.04 12.87 -12.77
N MET A 230 -16.89 12.27 -13.10
CA MET A 230 -16.23 12.43 -14.40
C MET A 230 -17.10 11.92 -15.54
N ASN A 231 -17.70 10.73 -15.40
CA ASN A 231 -18.60 10.18 -16.42
C ASN A 231 -19.83 11.08 -16.62
N LYS A 232 -20.42 11.60 -15.53
CA LYS A 232 -21.55 12.53 -15.63
C LYS A 232 -21.15 13.84 -16.30
N ALA A 233 -19.98 14.39 -15.97
CA ALA A 233 -19.46 15.59 -16.60
C ALA A 233 -19.22 15.38 -18.11
N ASN A 234 -18.66 14.24 -18.49
CA ASN A 234 -18.44 13.88 -19.90
C ASN A 234 -19.78 13.76 -20.66
N LEU A 235 -20.79 13.11 -20.07
CA LEU A 235 -22.12 13.01 -20.69
C LEU A 235 -22.77 14.39 -20.90
N ILE A 236 -22.68 15.28 -19.89
CA ILE A 236 -23.20 16.65 -20.01
C ILE A 236 -22.45 17.42 -21.12
N GLN A 237 -21.13 17.22 -21.22
CA GLN A 237 -20.33 17.84 -22.28
C GLN A 237 -20.70 17.31 -23.66
N GLU A 238 -20.91 15.99 -23.82
CA GLU A 238 -21.35 15.40 -25.08
C GLU A 238 -22.75 15.89 -25.49
N GLU A 239 -23.69 15.96 -24.54
CA GLU A 239 -25.02 16.52 -24.79
C GLU A 239 -24.95 17.98 -25.23
N ARG A 240 -24.15 18.80 -24.54
CA ARG A 240 -23.94 20.22 -24.88
C ARG A 240 -23.32 20.39 -26.26
N TYR A 241 -22.29 19.60 -26.57
CA TYR A 241 -21.65 19.60 -27.88
C TYR A 241 -22.64 19.25 -29.00
N GLU A 242 -23.51 18.27 -28.77
CA GLU A 242 -24.51 17.86 -29.74
C GLU A 242 -25.65 18.89 -29.88
N GLN A 243 -26.03 19.56 -28.80
CA GLN A 243 -26.95 20.72 -28.83
C GLN A 243 -26.34 21.88 -29.62
N ASN A 244 -25.07 22.20 -29.42
CA ASN A 244 -24.38 23.26 -30.16
C ASN A 244 -24.29 22.94 -31.66
N CYS A 245 -24.01 21.68 -32.02
CA CYS A 245 -24.05 21.24 -33.41
C CYS A 245 -25.44 21.46 -34.06
N LYS A 246 -26.51 21.18 -33.30
CA LYS A 246 -27.89 21.44 -33.75
C LYS A 246 -28.20 22.93 -33.84
N PHE A 247 -27.76 23.74 -32.87
CA PHE A 247 -27.92 25.19 -32.85
C PHE A 247 -27.34 25.87 -34.09
N TYR A 248 -26.14 25.45 -34.51
CA TYR A 248 -25.50 25.93 -35.74
C TYR A 248 -25.98 25.23 -37.03
N ASN A 249 -27.04 24.41 -36.96
CA ASN A 249 -27.62 23.68 -38.09
C ASN A 249 -26.58 22.85 -38.87
N LEU A 250 -25.68 22.19 -38.15
CA LEU A 250 -24.75 21.23 -38.74
C LEU A 250 -25.53 19.98 -39.16
N THR A 251 -25.31 19.54 -40.40
CA THR A 251 -25.87 18.28 -40.92
C THR A 251 -25.21 17.09 -40.22
N THR A 252 -25.84 15.92 -40.27
CA THR A 252 -25.25 14.67 -39.73
C THR A 252 -23.83 14.42 -40.25
N ARG A 253 -23.57 14.76 -41.52
CA ARG A 253 -22.25 14.59 -42.13
C ARG A 253 -21.24 15.60 -41.59
N GLU A 254 -21.64 16.85 -41.41
CA GLU A 254 -20.81 17.89 -40.82
C GLU A 254 -20.51 17.60 -39.35
N THR A 255 -21.50 17.22 -38.55
CA THR A 255 -21.32 16.80 -37.15
C THR A 255 -20.33 15.64 -37.04
N GLY A 256 -20.42 14.65 -37.93
CA GLY A 256 -19.45 13.56 -38.00
C GLY A 256 -18.02 14.05 -38.28
N ILE A 257 -17.85 14.98 -39.22
CA ILE A 257 -16.54 15.58 -39.54
C ILE A 257 -16.00 16.39 -38.35
N VAL A 258 -16.83 17.20 -37.69
CA VAL A 258 -16.40 17.99 -36.52
C VAL A 258 -16.00 17.09 -35.35
N LYS A 259 -16.74 16.01 -35.06
CA LYS A 259 -16.35 15.02 -34.02
C LYS A 259 -14.96 14.41 -34.29
N LEU A 260 -14.60 14.16 -35.55
CA LEU A 260 -13.26 13.65 -35.89
C LEU A 260 -12.18 14.75 -35.81
N ILE A 261 -12.53 15.99 -36.13
CA ILE A 261 -11.66 17.15 -35.94
C ILE A 261 -11.34 17.37 -34.46
N ASP A 262 -12.32 17.25 -33.59
CA ASP A 262 -12.20 17.37 -32.13
C ASP A 262 -11.28 16.28 -31.54
N LYS A 263 -11.35 15.05 -32.06
CA LYS A 263 -10.39 13.97 -31.77
C LYS A 263 -8.96 14.20 -32.27
N GLY A 264 -8.67 15.33 -32.91
CA GLY A 264 -7.34 15.68 -33.38
C GLY A 264 -6.93 15.05 -34.72
N LEU A 265 -7.84 14.37 -35.44
CA LEU A 265 -7.52 13.75 -36.73
C LEU A 265 -7.17 14.79 -37.81
N LYS A 266 -6.27 14.40 -38.72
CA LYS A 266 -5.90 15.18 -39.92
C LYS A 266 -6.92 14.93 -41.03
N TYR A 267 -7.09 15.90 -41.94
CA TYR A 267 -8.09 15.80 -43.02
C TYR A 267 -7.96 14.54 -43.88
N LYS A 268 -6.73 14.12 -44.19
CA LYS A 268 -6.47 12.84 -44.87
C LYS A 268 -7.04 11.64 -44.11
N SER A 269 -6.81 11.53 -42.80
CA SER A 269 -7.34 10.43 -41.97
C SER A 269 -8.86 10.48 -41.86
N ILE A 270 -9.44 11.68 -41.77
CA ILE A 270 -10.90 11.88 -41.77
C ILE A 270 -11.49 11.43 -43.12
N ALA A 271 -10.80 11.73 -44.22
CA ALA A 271 -11.24 11.36 -45.56
C ALA A 271 -11.27 9.84 -45.75
N GLU A 272 -10.22 9.15 -45.27
CA GLU A 272 -10.12 7.69 -45.24
C GLU A 272 -11.24 7.06 -44.38
N GLU A 273 -11.42 7.53 -43.14
CA GLU A 273 -12.43 7.01 -42.20
C GLU A 273 -13.86 7.20 -42.70
N LEU A 274 -14.11 8.32 -43.40
CA LEU A 274 -15.42 8.66 -43.92
C LEU A 274 -15.64 8.22 -45.38
N PHE A 275 -14.68 7.52 -45.99
CA PHE A 275 -14.70 7.06 -47.39
C PHE A 275 -15.02 8.18 -48.41
N ILE A 276 -14.39 9.34 -48.25
CA ILE A 276 -14.52 10.50 -49.16
C ILE A 276 -13.15 11.08 -49.52
N SER A 277 -13.09 11.98 -50.50
CA SER A 277 -11.83 12.65 -50.84
C SER A 277 -11.43 13.69 -49.77
N GLU A 278 -10.12 13.91 -49.58
CA GLU A 278 -9.62 14.96 -48.68
C GLU A 278 -10.16 16.34 -49.07
N ARG A 279 -10.29 16.61 -50.37
CA ARG A 279 -10.91 17.84 -50.90
C ARG A 279 -12.37 17.98 -50.46
N THR A 280 -13.11 16.87 -50.38
CA THR A 280 -14.49 16.84 -49.88
C THR A 280 -14.53 17.18 -48.39
N VAL A 281 -13.60 16.64 -47.58
CA VAL A 281 -13.46 17.02 -46.16
C VAL A 281 -13.18 18.51 -46.03
N SER A 282 -12.20 19.06 -46.77
CA SER A 282 -11.88 20.50 -46.73
C SER A 282 -13.10 21.37 -47.06
N LYS A 283 -13.90 20.97 -48.05
CA LYS A 283 -15.13 21.70 -48.42
C LYS A 283 -16.18 21.66 -47.30
N HIS A 284 -16.38 20.50 -46.66
CA HIS A 284 -17.26 20.42 -45.50
C HIS A 284 -16.76 21.28 -44.34
N VAL A 285 -15.45 21.28 -44.05
CA VAL A 285 -14.89 22.12 -42.98
C VAL A 285 -15.09 23.61 -43.25
N GLN A 286 -14.92 24.05 -44.49
CA GLN A 286 -15.19 25.43 -44.87
C GLN A 286 -16.65 25.81 -44.63
N ASN A 287 -17.60 24.93 -44.99
CA ASN A 287 -19.03 25.15 -44.72
C ASN A 287 -19.32 25.20 -43.21
N ILE A 288 -18.69 24.33 -42.42
CA ILE A 288 -18.81 24.33 -40.96
C ILE A 288 -18.30 25.65 -40.38
N PHE A 289 -17.13 26.14 -40.80
CA PHE A 289 -16.59 27.42 -40.34
C PHE A 289 -17.53 28.59 -40.64
N ILE A 290 -18.18 28.59 -41.80
CA ILE A 290 -19.18 29.60 -42.15
C ILE A 290 -20.43 29.48 -41.25
N LYS A 291 -20.97 28.28 -41.04
CA LYS A 291 -22.16 28.05 -40.20
C LYS A 291 -21.94 28.42 -38.74
N VAL A 292 -20.76 28.11 -38.20
CA VAL A 292 -20.41 28.36 -36.80
C VAL A 292 -19.85 29.77 -36.59
N GLY A 293 -19.41 30.44 -37.67
CA GLY A 293 -18.85 31.79 -37.62
C GLY A 293 -17.49 31.81 -36.92
N VAL A 294 -16.56 30.98 -37.39
CA VAL A 294 -15.19 30.82 -36.86
C VAL A 294 -14.19 30.75 -38.01
N SER A 295 -12.93 31.09 -37.74
CA SER A 295 -11.88 31.20 -38.77
C SER A 295 -10.89 30.03 -38.78
N ASN A 296 -10.82 29.27 -37.68
CA ASN A 296 -9.86 28.19 -37.53
C ASN A 296 -10.39 27.03 -36.67
N LYS A 297 -9.65 25.92 -36.69
CA LYS A 297 -10.00 24.67 -35.98
C LYS A 297 -10.11 24.86 -34.47
N VAL A 298 -9.25 25.70 -33.87
CA VAL A 298 -9.24 25.91 -32.41
C VAL A 298 -10.49 26.68 -31.98
N GLU A 299 -10.83 27.75 -32.69
CA GLU A 299 -12.08 28.50 -32.47
C GLU A 299 -13.32 27.62 -32.65
N LEU A 300 -13.34 26.76 -33.68
CA LEU A 300 -14.44 25.82 -33.89
C LEU A 300 -14.63 24.89 -32.69
N ILE A 301 -13.54 24.28 -32.20
CA ILE A 301 -13.57 23.36 -31.07
C ILE A 301 -14.03 24.09 -29.80
N ASN A 302 -13.50 25.28 -29.54
CA ASN A 302 -13.88 26.06 -28.36
C ASN A 302 -15.36 26.42 -28.40
N LYS A 303 -15.87 26.93 -29.53
CA LYS A 303 -17.26 27.40 -29.66
C LYS A 303 -18.30 26.28 -29.60
N LEU A 304 -17.90 25.04 -29.93
CA LEU A 304 -18.77 23.87 -29.80
C LEU A 304 -18.70 23.22 -28.42
N ASN A 305 -17.62 23.44 -27.66
CA ASN A 305 -17.45 22.99 -26.28
C ASN A 305 -17.87 24.04 -25.23
N GLU A 306 -18.02 25.31 -25.64
CA GLU A 306 -18.81 26.36 -24.96
C GLU A 306 -20.30 26.04 -25.06
#